data_AF-A0A085FE92-F1
#
_entry.id   AF-A0A085FE92-F1
#
_cell.length_a   1.000
_cell.length_b   1.000
_cell.length_c   1.000
_cell.angle_alpha   90.00
_cell.angle_beta   90.00
_cell.angle_gamma   90.00
#
_symmetry.space_group_name_H-M   'P 1'
#
loop_
_entity.id
_entity.type
_entity.pdbx_description
1 polymer ?
#
loop_
_entity_poly.entity_id
_entity_poly.type
_entity_poly.pdbx_seq_one_letter_code
_entity_poly.pdbx_strand_id
1 'polypeptide(L)'
;MSGKSGARSFSNFDKYRNLFVYDAAGTTLLYVLAITDNLGEVKTRGLDLSVAYRMPRTRFGNLSVNLDGTYVNKYDYQNEPGGPFTENAGRYADATPVFRWRHNLLFTLARGDWSFNLANRFMSHYTDQNTAVAPEFFNKVGHYSTWSLSATYTGNKKAELTAGIRNLFDEEPPFTNQVTNFQLGYDPRYTDPLGFTIYARVTYRF
;
A
#
# COMPACT_ATOMS: atom_id res chain seq x y z
N MET A 1 -11.11 -7.40 7.30
CA MET A 1 -12.12 -6.34 7.50
C MET A 1 -13.50 -6.99 7.49
N SER A 2 -13.98 -7.38 8.66
CA SER A 2 -15.31 -7.98 8.86
C SER A 2 -16.10 -7.00 9.73
N GLY A 3 -17.22 -6.48 9.23
CA GLY A 3 -18.04 -5.54 10.02
C GLY A 3 -18.99 -4.65 9.22
N LYS A 4 -18.81 -4.49 7.91
CA LYS A 4 -19.70 -3.62 7.09
C LYS A 4 -20.92 -4.32 6.47
N SER A 5 -21.06 -5.64 6.59
CA SER A 5 -22.21 -6.39 6.03
C SER A 5 -23.49 -6.10 6.84
N GLY A 6 -23.42 -6.17 8.17
CA GLY A 6 -24.60 -6.01 9.03
C GLY A 6 -25.22 -4.62 9.00
N ALA A 7 -24.44 -3.54 8.87
CA ALA A 7 -24.97 -2.17 8.90
C ALA A 7 -25.75 -1.78 7.62
N ARG A 8 -25.44 -2.39 6.47
CA ARG A 8 -26.05 -2.04 5.17
C ARG A 8 -27.42 -2.70 4.95
N SER A 9 -27.65 -3.89 5.54
CA SER A 9 -28.95 -4.58 5.45
C SER A 9 -30.08 -3.81 6.15
N PHE A 10 -29.77 -3.10 7.24
CA PHE A 10 -30.77 -2.28 7.96
C PHE A 10 -31.11 -0.96 7.25
N SER A 11 -30.23 -0.44 6.37
CA SER A 11 -30.49 0.80 5.62
C SER A 11 -31.35 0.63 4.36
N ASN A 12 -31.54 -0.60 3.89
CA ASN A 12 -32.40 -0.91 2.74
C ASN A 12 -33.11 -2.26 2.95
N PHE A 13 -34.09 -2.25 3.85
CA PHE A 13 -34.82 -3.45 4.26
C PHE A 13 -35.45 -4.20 3.07
N ASP A 14 -36.05 -3.48 2.11
CA ASP A 14 -36.72 -4.11 0.97
C ASP A 14 -35.76 -4.91 0.09
N LYS A 15 -34.54 -4.39 -0.11
CA LYS A 15 -33.50 -5.07 -0.91
C LYS A 15 -32.93 -6.30 -0.20
N TYR A 16 -32.86 -6.27 1.13
CA TYR A 16 -32.20 -7.30 1.94
C TYR A 16 -33.16 -8.12 2.80
N ARG A 17 -34.47 -8.05 2.52
CA ARG A 17 -35.55 -8.66 3.33
C ARG A 17 -35.36 -10.15 3.53
N ASN A 18 -34.78 -10.84 2.55
CA ASN A 18 -34.47 -12.26 2.60
C ASN A 18 -33.37 -12.63 3.61
N LEU A 19 -32.64 -11.65 4.16
CA LEU A 19 -31.65 -11.87 5.22
C LEU A 19 -32.23 -11.74 6.63
N PHE A 20 -33.46 -11.25 6.78
CA PHE A 20 -34.14 -11.11 8.06
C PHE A 20 -35.04 -12.32 8.30
N VAL A 21 -34.69 -13.15 9.29
CA VAL A 21 -35.44 -14.38 9.60
C VAL A 21 -36.36 -14.11 10.78
N TYR A 22 -37.67 -14.24 10.54
CA TYR A 22 -38.71 -14.06 11.54
C TYR A 22 -39.21 -15.42 12.05
N ASP A 23 -39.94 -15.41 13.17
CA ASP A 23 -40.70 -16.56 13.65
C ASP A 23 -41.78 -16.99 12.65
N ALA A 24 -42.38 -18.17 12.86
CA ALA A 24 -43.41 -18.72 11.96
C ALA A 24 -44.65 -17.81 11.85
N ALA A 25 -44.89 -16.95 12.86
CA ALA A 25 -45.95 -15.94 12.85
C ALA A 25 -45.55 -14.65 12.10
N GLY A 26 -44.27 -14.47 11.75
CA GLY A 26 -43.76 -13.29 11.05
C GLY A 26 -43.68 -12.03 11.92
N THR A 27 -43.80 -12.15 13.24
CA THR A 27 -43.96 -11.04 14.19
C THR A 27 -42.68 -10.70 14.93
N THR A 28 -41.82 -11.69 15.16
CA THR A 28 -40.57 -11.50 15.92
C THR A 28 -39.37 -11.77 15.04
N LEU A 29 -38.46 -10.81 14.91
CA LEU A 29 -37.16 -11.02 14.26
C LEU A 29 -36.32 -11.96 15.15
N LEU A 30 -35.98 -13.14 14.65
CA LEU A 30 -35.19 -14.12 15.37
C LEU A 30 -33.69 -13.86 15.21
N TYR A 31 -33.24 -13.70 13.96
CA TYR A 31 -31.85 -13.40 13.64
C TYR A 31 -31.73 -12.82 12.22
N VAL A 32 -30.59 -12.17 11.95
CA VAL A 32 -30.22 -11.69 10.61
C VAL A 32 -29.10 -12.56 10.08
N LEU A 33 -29.28 -13.13 8.89
CA LEU A 33 -28.26 -13.89 8.19
C LEU A 33 -27.17 -12.93 7.69
N ALA A 34 -26.05 -12.88 8.40
CA ALA A 34 -24.85 -12.19 7.95
C ALA A 34 -24.11 -13.04 6.91
N ILE A 35 -24.62 -13.08 5.68
CA ILE A 35 -23.92 -13.78 4.58
C ILE A 35 -22.75 -12.92 4.09
N THR A 36 -21.58 -13.55 3.92
CA THR A 36 -20.47 -12.98 3.15
C THR A 36 -20.72 -13.28 1.69
N ASP A 37 -21.45 -12.39 1.04
CA ASP A 37 -21.66 -12.49 -0.39
C ASP A 37 -20.61 -11.61 -1.10
N ASN A 38 -20.09 -12.07 -2.25
CA ASN A 38 -19.05 -11.36 -3.00
C ASN A 38 -19.74 -10.30 -3.86
N LEU A 39 -20.29 -9.31 -3.17
CA LEU A 39 -21.25 -8.34 -3.69
C LEU A 39 -20.60 -7.28 -4.60
N GLY A 40 -19.27 -7.25 -4.70
CA GLY A 40 -18.53 -6.24 -5.43
C GLY A 40 -17.86 -6.76 -6.70
N GLU A 41 -17.90 -5.96 -7.76
CA GLU A 41 -17.06 -6.11 -8.96
C GLU A 41 -15.98 -5.04 -8.92
N VAL A 42 -14.76 -5.41 -9.31
CA VAL A 42 -13.63 -4.48 -9.46
C VAL A 42 -13.16 -4.51 -10.91
N LYS A 43 -13.09 -3.33 -11.54
CA LYS A 43 -12.58 -3.14 -12.91
C LYS A 43 -11.33 -2.28 -12.84
N THR A 44 -10.18 -2.90 -13.10
CA THR A 44 -8.89 -2.22 -13.06
C THR A 44 -8.26 -2.20 -14.44
N ARG A 45 -7.65 -1.06 -14.80
CA ARG A 45 -6.82 -0.91 -15.98
C ARG A 45 -5.53 -0.21 -15.61
N GLY A 46 -4.42 -0.83 -15.95
CA GLY A 46 -3.09 -0.33 -15.63
C GLY A 46 -2.02 -0.90 -16.54
N LEU A 47 -0.78 -0.56 -16.22
CA LEU A 47 0.43 -1.07 -16.85
C LEU A 47 1.38 -1.48 -15.73
N ASP A 48 1.98 -2.66 -15.86
CA ASP A 48 3.09 -3.09 -15.02
C ASP A 48 4.38 -3.06 -15.84
N LEU A 49 5.45 -2.56 -15.22
CA LEU A 49 6.78 -2.43 -15.80
C LEU A 49 7.78 -3.15 -14.89
N SER A 50 8.55 -4.07 -15.45
CA SER A 50 9.72 -4.65 -14.79
C SER A 50 10.95 -4.49 -15.69
N VAL A 51 12.01 -3.90 -15.15
CA VAL A 51 13.27 -3.66 -15.84
C VAL A 51 14.41 -4.21 -14.98
N ALA A 52 15.22 -5.08 -15.57
CA ALA A 52 16.46 -5.55 -14.97
C ALA A 52 17.60 -5.30 -15.96
N TYR A 53 18.55 -4.46 -15.56
CA TYR A 53 19.67 -4.07 -16.42
C TYR A 53 21.00 -4.24 -15.69
N ARG A 54 21.95 -4.95 -16.32
CA ARG A 54 23.31 -5.10 -15.82
C ARG A 54 24.24 -4.30 -16.72
N MET A 55 24.92 -3.32 -16.14
CA MET A 55 25.88 -2.51 -16.88
C MET A 55 27.12 -3.34 -17.24
N PRO A 56 27.83 -2.98 -18.32
CA PRO A 56 29.15 -3.54 -18.61
C PRO A 56 30.08 -3.43 -17.39
N ARG A 57 30.97 -4.42 -17.24
CA ARG A 57 31.91 -4.43 -16.12
C ARG A 57 32.80 -3.19 -16.15
N THR A 58 32.95 -2.54 -15.00
CA THR A 58 33.83 -1.38 -14.86
C THR A 58 34.91 -1.66 -13.81
N ARG A 59 35.97 -0.84 -13.79
CA ARG A 59 36.99 -0.87 -12.73
C ARG A 59 36.42 -0.61 -11.32
N PHE A 60 35.23 -0.01 -11.24
CA PHE A 60 34.57 0.32 -9.97
C PHE A 60 33.63 -0.79 -9.48
N GLY A 61 33.39 -1.83 -10.29
CA GLY A 61 32.53 -2.95 -9.95
C GLY A 61 31.46 -3.21 -11.01
N ASN A 62 30.55 -4.12 -10.66
CA ASN A 62 29.41 -4.54 -11.48
C ASN A 62 28.16 -3.83 -10.98
N LEU A 63 27.68 -2.84 -11.73
CA LEU A 63 26.44 -2.14 -11.42
C LEU A 63 25.25 -2.86 -12.09
N SER A 64 24.22 -3.14 -11.30
CA SER A 64 22.92 -3.61 -11.78
C SER A 64 21.82 -2.67 -11.31
N VAL A 65 20.79 -2.49 -12.12
CA VAL A 65 19.61 -1.68 -11.84
C VAL A 65 18.37 -2.55 -12.01
N ASN A 66 17.49 -2.55 -11.01
CA ASN A 66 16.21 -3.21 -11.07
C ASN A 66 15.11 -2.20 -10.78
N LEU A 67 14.04 -2.19 -11.58
CA LEU A 67 12.87 -1.34 -11.38
C LEU A 67 11.63 -2.20 -11.56
N ASP A 68 10.77 -2.22 -10.54
CA ASP A 68 9.43 -2.78 -10.62
C ASP A 68 8.43 -1.68 -10.33
N GLY A 69 7.59 -1.34 -11.30
CA GLY A 69 6.63 -0.24 -11.23
C GLY A 69 5.26 -0.62 -11.74
N THR A 70 4.22 -0.04 -11.14
CA THR A 70 2.83 -0.22 -11.54
C THR A 70 2.17 1.13 -11.73
N TYR A 71 1.57 1.32 -12.91
CA TYR A 71 0.72 2.46 -13.24
C TYR A 71 -0.75 2.03 -13.25
N VAL A 72 -1.59 2.71 -12.48
CA VAL A 72 -3.05 2.49 -12.49
C VAL A 72 -3.72 3.67 -13.18
N ASN A 73 -4.31 3.39 -14.35
CA ASN A 73 -5.08 4.37 -15.10
C ASN A 73 -6.51 4.49 -14.55
N LYS A 74 -7.15 3.33 -14.32
CA LYS A 74 -8.54 3.22 -13.87
C LYS A 74 -8.69 2.15 -12.80
N TYR A 75 -9.48 2.40 -11.77
CA TYR A 75 -9.83 1.44 -10.74
C TYR A 75 -11.27 1.71 -10.31
N ASP A 76 -12.25 1.05 -10.91
CA ASP A 76 -13.63 1.14 -10.47
C ASP A 76 -13.97 -0.02 -9.55
N TYR A 77 -14.69 0.23 -8.47
CA TYR A 77 -15.29 -0.85 -7.68
C TYR A 77 -16.76 -0.57 -7.39
N GLN A 78 -17.58 -1.61 -7.34
CA GLN A 78 -18.94 -1.54 -6.80
C GLN A 78 -18.98 -2.26 -5.45
N ASN A 79 -19.82 -1.77 -4.56
CA ASN A 79 -19.99 -2.28 -3.20
C ASN A 79 -21.11 -3.32 -3.09
N GLU A 80 -21.99 -3.38 -4.10
CA GLU A 80 -23.15 -4.26 -4.17
C GLU A 80 -23.50 -4.58 -5.63
N PRO A 81 -24.10 -5.76 -5.92
CA PRO A 81 -24.43 -6.15 -7.29
C PRO A 81 -25.44 -5.18 -7.89
N GLY A 82 -25.13 -4.68 -9.08
CA GLY A 82 -25.94 -3.68 -9.78
C GLY A 82 -25.89 -2.27 -9.18
N GLY A 83 -25.06 -2.04 -8.16
CA GLY A 83 -24.83 -0.71 -7.60
C GLY A 83 -23.93 0.17 -8.47
N PRO A 84 -23.77 1.46 -8.12
CA PRO A 84 -22.89 2.36 -8.86
C PRO A 84 -21.42 1.99 -8.67
N PHE A 85 -20.64 2.15 -9.73
CA PHE A 85 -19.19 2.03 -9.68
C PHE A 85 -18.56 3.31 -9.11
N THR A 86 -17.50 3.09 -8.32
CA THR A 86 -16.74 4.12 -7.62
C THR A 86 -15.30 4.11 -8.13
N GLU A 87 -14.89 5.12 -8.88
CA GLU A 87 -13.54 5.24 -9.46
C GLU A 87 -12.50 5.67 -8.42
N ASN A 88 -11.54 4.83 -8.06
CA ASN A 88 -10.59 5.08 -6.98
C ASN A 88 -9.15 5.45 -7.43
N ALA A 89 -8.84 5.44 -8.73
CA ALA A 89 -7.46 5.70 -9.17
C ALA A 89 -7.01 7.15 -8.87
N GLY A 90 -5.95 7.28 -8.08
CA GLY A 90 -5.40 8.56 -7.62
C GLY A 90 -6.19 9.23 -6.51
N ARG A 91 -7.05 8.49 -5.80
CA ARG A 91 -7.81 9.02 -4.67
C ARG A 91 -7.95 7.99 -3.56
N TYR A 92 -8.36 8.47 -2.41
CA TYR A 92 -8.83 7.68 -1.28
C TYR A 92 -10.34 7.54 -1.36
N ALA A 93 -10.84 6.31 -1.44
CA ALA A 93 -12.27 6.03 -1.33
C ALA A 93 -12.50 4.80 -0.46
N ASP A 94 -13.60 4.83 0.27
CA ASP A 94 -14.04 3.86 1.27
C ASP A 94 -13.02 3.52 2.35
N ALA A 95 -12.01 2.71 2.02
CA ALA A 95 -11.07 2.18 2.99
C ALA A 95 -9.61 2.41 2.62
N THR A 96 -9.25 2.58 1.34
CA THR A 96 -7.85 2.65 0.91
C THR A 96 -7.66 3.56 -0.30
N PRO A 97 -6.52 4.24 -0.42
CA PRO A 97 -6.14 4.93 -1.65
C PRO A 97 -5.63 3.95 -2.71
N VAL A 98 -5.88 4.28 -3.98
CA VAL A 98 -5.23 3.62 -5.12
C VAL A 98 -4.25 4.61 -5.74
N PHE A 99 -2.96 4.33 -5.60
CA PHE A 99 -1.90 5.15 -6.16
C PHE A 99 -1.84 4.99 -7.68
N ARG A 100 -1.74 6.11 -8.41
CA ARG A 100 -1.60 6.06 -9.87
C ARG A 100 -0.24 5.54 -10.30
N TRP A 101 0.81 5.84 -9.56
CA TRP A 101 2.14 5.28 -9.81
C TRP A 101 2.80 4.86 -8.51
N ARG A 102 3.43 3.69 -8.52
CA ARG A 102 4.33 3.23 -7.47
C ARG A 102 5.46 2.43 -8.07
N HIS A 103 6.62 2.45 -7.45
CA HIS A 103 7.71 1.58 -7.85
C HIS A 103 8.68 1.26 -6.70
N ASN A 104 9.45 0.20 -6.90
CA ASN A 104 10.70 -0.06 -6.20
C ASN A 104 11.84 -0.02 -7.22
N LEU A 105 12.85 0.80 -6.96
CA LEU A 105 14.05 0.95 -7.78
C LEU A 105 15.26 0.56 -6.93
N LEU A 106 16.12 -0.31 -7.44
CA LEU A 106 17.31 -0.80 -6.75
C LEU A 106 18.53 -0.67 -7.65
N PHE A 107 19.53 0.06 -7.18
CA PHE A 107 20.88 0.04 -7.70
C PHE A 107 21.74 -0.85 -6.81
N THR A 108 22.40 -1.83 -7.41
CA THR A 108 23.35 -2.72 -6.72
C THR A 108 24.71 -2.61 -7.37
N LEU A 109 25.72 -2.21 -6.60
CA LEU A 109 27.12 -2.21 -7.02
C LEU A 109 27.87 -3.31 -6.26
N ALA A 110 28.28 -4.36 -6.99
CA ALA A 110 29.11 -5.43 -6.46
C ALA A 110 30.58 -5.22 -6.83
N ARG A 111 31.48 -5.25 -5.85
CA ARG A 111 32.93 -5.11 -6.05
C ARG A 111 33.71 -6.01 -5.07
N GLY A 112 34.26 -7.11 -5.59
CA GLY A 112 34.94 -8.10 -4.76
C GLY A 112 33.97 -8.67 -3.73
N ASP A 113 34.38 -8.62 -2.46
CA ASP A 113 33.59 -9.09 -1.32
C ASP A 113 32.54 -8.08 -0.81
N TRP A 114 32.38 -6.94 -1.49
CA TRP A 114 31.44 -5.89 -1.11
C TRP A 114 30.25 -5.80 -2.06
N SER A 115 29.06 -5.56 -1.49
CA SER A 115 27.86 -5.19 -2.21
C SER A 115 27.26 -3.92 -1.59
N PHE A 116 27.03 -2.90 -2.42
CA PHE A 116 26.35 -1.67 -2.02
C PHE A 116 25.00 -1.59 -2.71
N ASN A 117 23.95 -1.30 -1.94
CA ASN A 117 22.58 -1.15 -2.46
C ASN A 117 22.07 0.25 -2.17
N LEU A 118 21.57 0.93 -3.19
CA LEU A 118 20.76 2.15 -3.07
C LEU A 118 19.37 1.83 -3.59
N ALA A 119 18.38 1.86 -2.72
CA ALA A 119 16.99 1.54 -3.03
C ALA A 119 16.12 2.79 -2.92
N ASN A 120 15.21 3.00 -3.86
CA ASN A 120 14.11 3.96 -3.78
C ASN A 120 12.78 3.23 -3.77
N ARG A 121 11.90 3.64 -2.85
CA ARG A 121 10.49 3.24 -2.83
C ARG A 121 9.66 4.50 -2.99
N PHE A 122 8.86 4.54 -4.06
CA PHE A 122 8.07 5.71 -4.43
C PHE A 122 6.59 5.37 -4.56
N MET A 123 5.74 6.29 -4.13
CA MET A 123 4.30 6.28 -4.39
C MET A 123 3.85 7.69 -4.75
N SER A 124 2.98 7.80 -5.77
CA SER A 124 2.45 9.09 -6.23
C SER A 124 1.54 9.76 -5.20
N HIS A 125 1.22 11.03 -5.41
CA HIS A 125 0.18 11.70 -4.64
C HIS A 125 -1.22 11.08 -4.89
N TYR A 126 -2.18 11.42 -4.03
CA TYR A 126 -3.60 11.08 -4.22
C TYR A 126 -4.53 12.13 -3.58
N THR A 127 -5.78 12.20 -4.05
CA THR A 127 -6.82 13.02 -3.40
C THR A 127 -7.32 12.31 -2.15
N ASP A 128 -7.33 13.00 -1.01
CA ASP A 128 -7.55 12.39 0.29
C ASP A 128 -9.02 12.03 0.59
N GLN A 129 -9.25 11.37 1.72
CA GLN A 129 -10.56 11.08 2.29
C GLN A 129 -11.20 12.36 2.83
N ASN A 130 -11.66 13.22 1.92
CA ASN A 130 -12.26 14.52 2.22
C ASN A 130 -13.75 14.44 2.61
N THR A 131 -14.20 13.30 3.15
CA THR A 131 -15.63 13.03 3.38
C THR A 131 -16.15 13.53 4.73
N ALA A 132 -15.28 13.73 5.71
CA ALA A 132 -15.65 14.09 7.09
C ALA A 132 -15.06 15.44 7.53
N VAL A 133 -14.70 16.29 6.57
CA VAL A 133 -14.08 17.59 6.82
C VAL A 133 -14.78 18.68 5.99
N ALA A 134 -14.75 19.92 6.47
CA ALA A 134 -15.29 21.04 5.70
C ALA A 134 -14.42 21.31 4.45
N PRO A 135 -14.98 21.89 3.37
CA PRO A 135 -14.28 22.10 2.09
C PRO A 135 -12.93 22.81 2.19
N GLU A 136 -12.78 23.75 3.12
CA GLU A 136 -11.54 24.47 3.42
C GLU A 136 -10.40 23.58 3.94
N PHE A 137 -10.73 22.38 4.45
CA PHE A 137 -9.79 21.37 4.95
C PHE A 137 -9.58 20.22 3.97
N PHE A 138 -10.06 20.35 2.72
CA PHE A 138 -9.82 19.34 1.70
C PHE A 138 -8.33 19.18 1.42
N ASN A 139 -7.86 17.95 1.55
CA ASN A 139 -6.45 17.62 1.41
C ASN A 139 -6.17 16.88 0.09
N LYS A 140 -4.93 17.03 -0.38
CA LYS A 140 -4.29 16.16 -1.36
C LYS A 140 -3.01 15.65 -0.72
N VAL A 141 -2.98 14.35 -0.47
CA VAL A 141 -1.82 13.70 0.14
C VAL A 141 -0.68 13.72 -0.87
N GLY A 142 0.47 14.23 -0.44
CA GLY A 142 1.69 14.30 -1.24
C GLY A 142 2.18 12.94 -1.71
N HIS A 143 3.14 12.95 -2.63
CA HIS A 143 3.89 11.74 -2.94
C HIS A 143 4.75 11.34 -1.73
N TYR A 144 5.20 10.10 -1.69
CA TYR A 144 6.11 9.61 -0.65
C TYR A 144 7.26 8.84 -1.30
N SER A 145 8.49 9.26 -1.03
CA SER A 145 9.68 8.75 -1.69
C SER A 145 10.83 8.56 -0.69
N THR A 146 11.08 7.31 -0.31
CA THR A 146 12.18 6.99 0.61
C THR A 146 13.36 6.42 -0.14
N TRP A 147 14.56 6.86 0.24
CA TRP A 147 15.81 6.29 -0.23
C TRP A 147 16.48 5.52 0.89
N SER A 148 17.00 4.32 0.62
CA SER A 148 17.71 3.50 1.61
C SER A 148 19.04 3.06 1.05
N LEU A 149 20.08 3.09 1.89
CA LEU A 149 21.44 2.71 1.53
C LEU A 149 21.89 1.54 2.40
N SER A 150 22.55 0.53 1.83
CA SER A 150 23.19 -0.52 2.62
C SER A 150 24.49 -1.00 2.01
N ALA A 151 25.40 -1.45 2.86
CA ALA A 151 26.63 -2.12 2.47
C ALA A 151 26.67 -3.50 3.13
N THR A 152 27.01 -4.51 2.35
CA THR A 152 27.20 -5.89 2.80
C THR A 152 28.61 -6.35 2.45
N TYR A 153 29.27 -7.00 3.41
CA TYR A 153 30.60 -7.59 3.25
C TYR A 153 30.54 -9.10 3.46
N THR A 154 31.07 -9.85 2.50
CA THR A 154 31.06 -11.32 2.46
C THR A 154 32.46 -11.93 2.43
N GLY A 155 33.52 -11.17 2.74
CA GLY A 155 34.90 -11.67 2.66
C GLY A 155 35.27 -12.68 3.75
N ASN A 156 34.41 -12.87 4.75
CA ASN A 156 34.56 -13.93 5.73
C ASN A 156 33.74 -15.16 5.29
N LYS A 157 34.38 -16.34 5.27
CA LYS A 157 33.74 -17.61 4.84
C LYS A 157 32.60 -18.07 5.74
N LYS A 158 32.54 -17.60 6.98
CA LYS A 158 31.56 -17.99 8.01
C LYS A 158 30.63 -16.85 8.41
N ALA A 159 30.90 -15.62 8.02
CA ALA A 159 30.15 -14.46 8.46
C ALA A 159 29.87 -13.47 7.33
N GLU A 160 28.64 -12.98 7.27
CA GLU A 160 28.21 -11.87 6.42
C GLU A 160 27.79 -10.71 7.31
N LEU A 161 28.35 -9.53 7.04
CA LEU A 161 28.08 -8.32 7.80
C LEU A 161 27.35 -7.33 6.90
N THR A 162 26.22 -6.80 7.37
CA THR A 162 25.48 -5.74 6.68
C THR A 162 25.26 -4.57 7.62
N ALA A 163 25.48 -3.36 7.12
CA ALA A 163 25.06 -2.13 7.76
C ALA A 163 24.28 -1.27 6.76
N GLY A 164 23.31 -0.50 7.24
CA GLY A 164 22.52 0.34 6.35
C GLY A 164 21.72 1.42 7.06
N ILE A 165 21.15 2.27 6.22
CA ILE A 165 20.30 3.40 6.58
C ILE A 165 19.00 3.22 5.81
N ARG A 166 17.87 3.25 6.52
CA ARG A 166 16.53 3.41 5.94
C ARG A 166 16.17 4.88 5.98
N ASN A 167 15.48 5.35 4.94
CA ASN A 167 15.05 6.73 4.80
C ASN A 167 16.21 7.73 4.97
N LEU A 168 17.22 7.60 4.11
CA LEU A 168 18.46 8.37 4.09
C LEU A 168 18.26 9.89 4.15
N PHE A 169 17.15 10.38 3.61
CA PHE A 169 16.82 11.80 3.55
C PHE A 169 15.77 12.24 4.57
N ASP A 170 15.42 11.36 5.52
CA ASP A 170 14.47 11.65 6.59
C ASP A 170 13.10 12.14 6.07
N GLU A 171 12.60 11.50 5.01
CA GLU A 171 11.29 11.83 4.42
C GLU A 171 10.17 11.54 5.42
N GLU A 172 9.45 12.58 5.83
CA GLU A 172 8.31 12.48 6.72
C GLU A 172 7.08 11.89 6.00
N PRO A 173 6.25 11.07 6.67
CA PRO A 173 4.97 10.67 6.13
C PRO A 173 4.08 11.88 5.77
N PRO A 174 3.52 11.94 4.54
CA PRO A 174 2.61 13.00 4.19
C PRO A 174 1.32 12.94 5.02
N PHE A 175 0.82 14.13 5.39
CA PHE A 175 -0.41 14.26 6.15
C PHE A 175 -1.62 13.73 5.38
N THR A 176 -2.51 13.03 6.10
CA THR A 176 -3.80 12.57 5.57
C THR A 176 -4.93 12.73 6.59
N ASN A 177 -6.11 13.07 6.08
CA ASN A 177 -7.41 13.13 6.72
C ASN A 177 -8.04 11.73 6.92
N GLN A 178 -7.35 10.64 6.54
CA GLN A 178 -7.89 9.30 6.70
C GLN A 178 -8.23 9.01 8.16
N VAL A 179 -9.39 8.41 8.36
CA VAL A 179 -9.89 7.97 9.68
C VAL A 179 -10.16 6.46 9.71
N THR A 180 -9.65 5.74 8.70
CA THR A 180 -9.90 4.30 8.57
C THR A 180 -9.00 3.48 9.50
N ASN A 181 -7.80 3.99 9.80
CA ASN A 181 -6.89 3.40 10.77
C ASN A 181 -6.96 4.14 12.12
N PHE A 182 -6.48 3.49 13.18
CA PHE A 182 -6.39 4.10 14.51
C PHE A 182 -5.36 5.24 14.55
N GLN A 183 -4.23 5.07 13.86
CA GLN A 183 -3.25 6.13 13.70
C GLN A 183 -3.82 7.23 12.79
N LEU A 184 -3.76 8.47 13.25
CA LEU A 184 -4.20 9.66 12.54
C LEU A 184 -2.99 10.51 12.11
N GLY A 185 -3.17 11.33 11.08
CA GLY A 185 -2.15 12.25 10.57
C GLY A 185 -1.18 11.64 9.56
N TYR A 186 -1.15 10.32 9.40
CA TYR A 186 -0.48 9.62 8.30
C TYR A 186 -1.19 8.29 8.00
N ASP A 187 -0.84 7.60 6.92
CA ASP A 187 -1.37 6.26 6.61
C ASP A 187 -0.31 5.17 6.85
N PRO A 188 -0.36 4.44 7.99
CA PRO A 188 0.67 3.46 8.38
C PRO A 188 0.75 2.24 7.44
N ARG A 189 -0.19 2.11 6.50
CA ARG A 189 -0.17 1.03 5.50
C ARG A 189 0.82 1.31 4.38
N TYR A 190 1.17 2.59 4.17
CA TYR A 190 1.99 3.02 3.03
C TYR A 190 3.25 3.77 3.46
N THR A 191 3.24 4.39 4.63
CA THR A 191 4.29 5.29 5.11
C THR A 191 4.75 4.87 6.51
N ASP A 192 5.96 5.28 6.89
CA ASP A 192 6.60 4.89 8.16
C ASP A 192 7.08 6.14 8.90
N PRO A 193 6.66 6.38 10.16
CA PRO A 193 7.07 7.54 10.93
C PRO A 193 8.47 7.44 11.54
N LEU A 194 9.18 6.32 11.39
CA LEU A 194 10.51 6.12 12.00
C LEU A 194 11.60 7.05 11.44
N GLY A 195 11.37 7.69 10.29
CA GLY A 195 12.36 8.60 9.70
C GLY A 195 13.69 7.91 9.40
N PHE A 196 14.78 8.67 9.49
CA PHE A 196 16.14 8.19 9.34
C PHE A 196 16.47 7.10 10.37
N THR A 197 16.73 5.88 9.90
CA THR A 197 16.99 4.72 10.78
C THR A 197 18.25 3.97 10.37
N ILE A 198 19.23 3.88 11.28
CA ILE A 198 20.43 3.06 11.09
C ILE A 198 20.18 1.63 11.58
N TYR A 199 20.70 0.64 10.86
CA TYR A 199 20.67 -0.76 11.29
C TYR A 199 21.96 -1.51 10.93
N ALA A 200 22.20 -2.60 11.67
CA ALA A 200 23.25 -3.56 11.37
C ALA A 200 22.71 -4.99 11.48
N ARG A 201 23.29 -5.92 10.72
CA ARG A 201 22.94 -7.35 10.71
C ARG A 201 24.22 -8.17 10.56
N VAL A 202 24.30 -9.25 11.32
CA VAL A 202 25.34 -10.28 11.20
C VAL A 202 24.65 -11.61 10.94
N THR A 203 25.08 -12.30 9.88
CA THR A 203 24.65 -13.67 9.58
C THR A 203 25.86 -14.59 9.71
N TYR A 204 25.80 -15.57 10.61
CA TYR A 204 26.86 -16.57 10.80
C TYR A 204 26.42 -17.93 10.28
N ARG A 205 27.29 -18.62 9.54
CA ARG A 205 27.04 -19.95 8.95
C ARG A 205 27.95 -20.99 9.63
N PHE A 206 27.35 -22.09 10.07
CA PHE A 206 28.01 -23.22 10.73
C PHE A 206 28.28 -24.37 9.75
#